data_AF-A0A4R4DU08-F1
#
_entry.id   AF-A0A4R4DU08-F1
#
_cell.length_a   1.000
_cell.length_b   1.000
_cell.length_c   1.000
_cell.angle_alpha   90.00
_cell.angle_beta   90.00
_cell.angle_gamma   90.00
#
_symmetry.space_group_name_H-M   'P 1'
#
loop_
_entity.id
_entity.type
_entity.pdbx_description
1 polymer ?
#
loop_
_entity_poly.entity_id
_entity_poly.type
_entity_poly.pdbx_seq_one_letter_code
_entity_poly.pdbx_strand_id
1 'polypeptide(L)'
;MTCKALYLAAQKREQRAFPALCRLARDHDALETPIGDGITEELGAILAQCFDGDVARLRALALDEAVDEFVRHAALDAFTMLHVQGRLPMQGAEVLLRDLHAQLRAQAEVPDMVWIGWQQAVAVLGIEVLRSAVEALFREGRIDPGFMGLEDFEGDLREATAPGADRLALLAKRGIGPIEDAPAMFDEWHRTRLRQEAERVRLRGRVVPATAAGWQQPAANPYRGIGRNDPCPCGSGRKFKTCCMPA
;
A
#
# COMPACT_ATOMS: atom_id res chain seq x y z
N MET A 1 -11.56 5.56 14.64
CA MET A 1 -11.87 4.59 15.73
C MET A 1 -12.02 3.26 15.04
N THR A 2 -11.02 2.37 15.12
CA THR A 2 -11.03 1.12 14.35
C THR A 2 -12.19 0.23 14.77
N CYS A 3 -13.00 -0.22 13.81
CA CYS A 3 -14.09 -1.15 14.01
C CYS A 3 -13.51 -2.56 14.21
N LYS A 4 -13.44 -2.97 15.47
CA LYS A 4 -12.91 -4.29 15.89
C LYS A 4 -13.69 -5.47 15.30
N ALA A 5 -14.91 -5.25 14.81
CA ALA A 5 -15.77 -6.31 14.29
C ALA A 5 -15.18 -6.98 13.03
N LEU A 6 -14.54 -6.23 12.13
CA LEU A 6 -13.94 -6.80 10.91
C LEU A 6 -12.75 -7.70 11.22
N TYR A 7 -11.89 -7.28 12.15
CA TYR A 7 -10.76 -8.06 12.62
C TYR A 7 -11.20 -9.33 13.35
N LEU A 8 -12.24 -9.25 14.17
CA LEU A 8 -12.84 -10.43 14.81
C LEU A 8 -13.51 -11.37 13.80
N ALA A 9 -14.20 -10.83 12.80
CA ALA A 9 -14.77 -11.62 11.70
C ALA A 9 -13.67 -12.37 10.93
N ALA A 10 -12.55 -11.69 10.64
CA ALA A 10 -11.38 -12.31 10.02
C ALA A 10 -10.78 -13.42 10.90
N GLN A 11 -10.52 -13.16 12.18
CA GLN A 11 -10.01 -14.15 13.12
C GLN A 11 -10.93 -15.38 13.23
N LYS A 12 -12.25 -15.17 13.19
CA LYS A 12 -13.26 -16.24 13.20
C LYS A 12 -13.54 -16.84 11.83
N ARG A 13 -12.91 -16.34 10.77
CA ARG A 13 -13.10 -16.76 9.37
C ARG A 13 -14.58 -16.74 8.96
N GLU A 14 -15.29 -15.67 9.32
CA GLU A 14 -16.72 -15.52 9.07
C GLU A 14 -17.01 -15.27 7.58
N GLN A 15 -17.25 -16.33 6.84
CA GLN A 15 -17.42 -16.27 5.39
C GLN A 15 -18.65 -15.46 4.95
N ARG A 16 -19.70 -15.39 5.77
CA ARG A 16 -20.90 -14.60 5.43
C ARG A 16 -20.61 -13.10 5.38
N ALA A 17 -19.51 -12.64 5.97
CA ALA A 17 -19.08 -11.26 5.91
C ALA A 17 -18.49 -10.88 4.55
N PHE A 18 -17.97 -11.84 3.76
CA PHE A 18 -17.20 -11.55 2.55
C PHE A 18 -17.92 -10.69 1.51
N PRO A 19 -19.20 -10.97 1.15
CA PRO A 19 -19.89 -10.11 0.18
C PRO A 19 -20.10 -8.68 0.68
N ALA A 20 -20.33 -8.51 1.99
CA ALA A 20 -20.49 -7.19 2.60
C ALA A 20 -19.15 -6.46 2.70
N LEU A 21 -18.08 -7.17 3.05
CA LEU A 21 -16.72 -6.66 3.09
C LEU A 21 -16.27 -6.16 1.72
N CYS A 22 -16.47 -6.93 0.64
CA CYS A 22 -16.13 -6.47 -0.71
C CYS A 22 -16.96 -5.28 -1.17
N ARG A 23 -18.20 -5.11 -0.68
CA ARG A 23 -19.00 -3.90 -0.94
C ARG A 23 -18.47 -2.70 -0.16
N LEU A 24 -18.14 -2.89 1.11
CA LEU A 24 -17.54 -1.85 1.95
C LEU A 24 -16.20 -1.40 1.37
N ALA A 25 -15.37 -2.33 0.90
CA ALA A 25 -14.06 -2.05 0.32
C ALA A 25 -14.11 -1.17 -0.94
N ARG A 26 -15.27 -1.06 -1.58
CA ARG A 26 -15.49 -0.18 -2.76
C ARG A 26 -15.80 1.27 -2.38
N ASP A 27 -16.06 1.55 -1.10
CA ASP A 27 -16.37 2.87 -0.58
C ASP A 27 -15.26 3.30 0.38
N HIS A 28 -14.33 4.12 -0.12
CA HIS A 28 -13.14 4.56 0.62
C HIS A 28 -13.52 5.22 1.96
N ASP A 29 -14.46 6.17 1.96
CA ASP A 29 -14.84 6.90 3.18
C ASP A 29 -15.48 5.97 4.22
N ALA A 30 -16.31 5.03 3.76
CA ALA A 30 -16.94 4.05 4.63
C ALA A 30 -15.95 3.00 5.15
N LEU A 31 -14.87 2.70 4.41
CA LEU A 31 -13.81 1.77 4.80
C LEU A 31 -12.76 2.40 5.74
N GLU A 32 -12.45 3.68 5.51
CA GLU A 32 -11.44 4.43 6.26
C GLU A 32 -11.83 4.57 7.74
N THR A 33 -13.12 4.85 8.01
CA THR A 33 -13.63 4.97 9.38
C THR A 33 -13.38 3.71 10.24
N PRO A 34 -13.75 2.48 9.79
CA PRO A 34 -13.55 1.25 10.52
C PRO A 34 -12.14 0.67 10.45
N ILE A 35 -11.35 0.92 9.40
CA ILE A 35 -10.05 0.25 9.22
C ILE A 35 -8.87 1.22 9.34
N GLY A 36 -8.95 2.42 8.78
CA GLY A 36 -7.86 3.40 8.75
C GLY A 36 -6.61 2.83 8.08
N ASP A 37 -5.44 3.02 8.71
CA ASP A 37 -4.14 2.47 8.26
C ASP A 37 -4.17 0.96 7.97
N GLY A 38 -5.10 0.22 8.56
CA GLY A 38 -5.31 -1.20 8.26
C GLY A 38 -5.72 -1.50 6.81
N ILE A 39 -6.08 -0.50 6.01
CA ILE A 39 -6.33 -0.66 4.57
C ILE A 39 -5.07 -1.15 3.89
N THR A 40 -3.91 -0.59 4.27
CA THR A 40 -2.60 -0.97 3.74
C THR A 40 -1.94 -2.11 4.50
N GLU A 41 -2.33 -2.36 5.75
CA GLU A 41 -1.66 -3.34 6.62
C GLU A 41 -2.42 -4.68 6.72
N GLU A 42 -3.73 -4.68 7.00
CA GLU A 42 -4.46 -5.92 7.30
C GLU A 42 -5.59 -6.27 6.33
N LEU A 43 -6.03 -5.36 5.47
CA LEU A 43 -7.19 -5.59 4.62
C LEU A 43 -7.04 -6.84 3.76
N GLY A 44 -5.84 -7.13 3.25
CA GLY A 44 -5.57 -8.36 2.51
C GLY A 44 -5.79 -9.62 3.34
N ALA A 45 -5.35 -9.62 4.60
CA ALA A 45 -5.58 -10.72 5.53
C ALA A 45 -7.06 -10.83 5.95
N ILE A 46 -7.76 -9.71 6.12
CA ILE A 46 -9.20 -9.69 6.42
C ILE A 46 -9.99 -10.28 5.25
N LEU A 47 -9.71 -9.84 4.02
CA LEU A 47 -10.30 -10.36 2.79
C LEU A 47 -10.03 -11.86 2.63
N ALA A 48 -8.78 -12.29 2.76
CA ALA A 48 -8.40 -13.69 2.66
C ALA A 48 -9.12 -14.54 3.71
N GLN A 49 -9.10 -14.14 4.98
CA GLN A 49 -9.68 -14.97 6.05
C GLN A 49 -11.20 -15.03 6.01
N CYS A 50 -11.88 -13.97 5.57
CA CYS A 50 -13.32 -13.99 5.34
C CYS A 50 -13.70 -14.66 4.01
N PHE A 51 -12.77 -14.94 3.10
CA PHE A 51 -13.08 -15.46 1.76
C PHE A 51 -14.04 -16.66 1.75
N ASP A 52 -15.14 -16.53 1.01
CA ASP A 52 -16.24 -17.49 0.92
C ASP A 52 -16.17 -18.43 -0.30
N GLY A 53 -15.11 -18.32 -1.12
CA GLY A 53 -14.96 -19.08 -2.36
C GLY A 53 -15.28 -18.29 -3.64
N ASP A 54 -15.87 -17.10 -3.55
CA ASP A 54 -16.21 -16.26 -4.71
C ASP A 54 -14.97 -15.55 -5.27
N VAL A 55 -14.17 -16.30 -6.04
CA VAL A 55 -12.97 -15.79 -6.75
C VAL A 55 -13.33 -14.61 -7.67
N ALA A 56 -14.49 -14.66 -8.32
CA ALA A 56 -14.92 -13.63 -9.25
C ALA A 56 -15.12 -12.28 -8.54
N ARG A 57 -15.69 -12.29 -7.32
CA ARG A 57 -15.85 -11.09 -6.51
C ARG A 57 -14.53 -10.48 -6.07
N LEU A 58 -13.57 -11.31 -5.63
CA LEU A 58 -12.23 -10.81 -5.25
C LEU A 58 -11.49 -10.24 -6.46
N ARG A 59 -11.58 -10.92 -7.61
CA ARG A 59 -11.01 -10.45 -8.88
C ARG A 59 -11.63 -9.13 -9.34
N ALA A 60 -12.95 -9.00 -9.24
CA ALA A 60 -13.65 -7.77 -9.54
C ALA A 60 -13.25 -6.61 -8.61
N LEU A 61 -12.79 -6.89 -7.38
CA LEU A 61 -12.25 -5.86 -6.50
C LEU A 61 -10.87 -5.38 -6.98
N ALA A 62 -9.97 -6.29 -7.35
CA ALA A 62 -8.63 -5.95 -7.86
C ALA A 62 -8.64 -5.19 -9.20
N LEU A 63 -9.62 -5.49 -10.06
CA LEU A 63 -9.69 -4.96 -11.43
C LEU A 63 -10.48 -3.66 -11.57
N ASP A 64 -11.20 -3.19 -10.56
CA ASP A 64 -12.08 -2.03 -10.70
C ASP A 64 -11.30 -0.72 -10.51
N GLU A 65 -11.09 0.05 -11.58
CA GLU A 65 -10.36 1.34 -11.55
C GLU A 65 -11.04 2.39 -10.66
N ALA A 66 -12.32 2.23 -10.32
CA ALA A 66 -13.01 3.12 -9.40
C ALA A 66 -12.72 2.81 -7.92
N VAL A 67 -12.09 1.67 -7.64
CA VAL A 67 -11.70 1.26 -6.28
C VAL A 67 -10.31 1.80 -5.96
N ASP A 68 -10.14 2.22 -4.72
CA ASP A 68 -8.88 2.69 -4.16
C ASP A 68 -7.71 1.72 -4.46
N GLU A 69 -6.57 2.27 -4.89
CA GLU A 69 -5.41 1.48 -5.32
C GLU A 69 -4.85 0.56 -4.21
N PHE A 70 -4.94 0.98 -2.94
CA PHE A 70 -4.50 0.17 -1.81
C PHE A 70 -5.47 -0.97 -1.52
N VAL A 71 -6.77 -0.77 -1.76
CA VAL A 71 -7.76 -1.85 -1.69
C VAL A 71 -7.53 -2.88 -2.80
N ARG A 72 -7.20 -2.42 -4.01
CA ARG A 72 -6.88 -3.29 -5.15
C ARG A 72 -5.61 -4.09 -4.90
N HIS A 73 -4.58 -3.45 -4.32
CA HIS A 73 -3.40 -4.13 -3.80
C HIS A 73 -3.77 -5.20 -2.77
N ALA A 74 -4.55 -4.85 -1.75
CA ALA A 74 -4.97 -5.77 -0.70
C ALA A 74 -5.76 -6.98 -1.25
N ALA A 75 -6.52 -6.81 -2.34
CA ALA A 75 -7.16 -7.92 -3.03
C ALA A 75 -6.16 -8.92 -3.64
N LEU A 76 -5.00 -8.45 -4.11
CA LEU A 76 -3.91 -9.30 -4.60
C LEU A 76 -3.15 -9.98 -3.46
N ASP A 77 -2.95 -9.31 -2.33
CA ASP A 77 -2.44 -9.93 -1.11
C ASP A 77 -3.36 -11.07 -0.65
N ALA A 78 -4.67 -10.83 -0.71
CA ALA A 78 -5.66 -11.83 -0.36
C ALA A 78 -5.57 -13.05 -1.29
N PHE A 79 -5.44 -12.85 -2.60
CA PHE A 79 -5.19 -13.96 -3.53
C PHE A 79 -3.92 -14.73 -3.19
N THR A 80 -2.83 -14.02 -2.93
CA THR A 80 -1.53 -14.61 -2.62
C THR A 80 -1.61 -15.47 -1.36
N MET A 81 -2.19 -14.92 -0.28
CA MET A 81 -2.41 -15.63 0.97
C MET A 81 -3.31 -16.86 0.79
N LEU A 82 -4.37 -16.76 -0.01
CA LEU A 82 -5.26 -17.89 -0.29
C LEU A 82 -4.55 -19.05 -1.01
N HIS A 83 -3.64 -18.74 -1.93
CA HIS A 83 -2.82 -19.77 -2.61
C HIS A 83 -1.75 -20.35 -1.69
N VAL A 84 -1.04 -19.51 -0.93
CA VAL A 84 -0.02 -19.96 0.04
C VAL A 84 -0.63 -20.87 1.12
N GLN A 85 -1.86 -20.56 1.57
CA GLN A 85 -2.60 -21.38 2.54
C GLN A 85 -3.27 -22.62 1.93
N GLY A 86 -3.15 -22.85 0.62
CA GLY A 86 -3.78 -23.97 -0.07
C GLY A 86 -5.31 -23.91 -0.15
N ARG A 87 -5.91 -22.73 0.11
CA ARG A 87 -7.36 -22.50 -0.03
C ARG A 87 -7.77 -22.23 -1.48
N LEU A 88 -6.82 -21.79 -2.30
CA LEU A 88 -6.89 -21.81 -3.76
C LEU A 88 -5.77 -22.70 -4.31
N PRO A 89 -6.00 -23.43 -5.42
CA PRO A 89 -5.02 -24.35 -5.97
C PRO A 89 -3.85 -23.62 -6.61
N MET A 90 -2.61 -23.98 -6.24
CA MET A 90 -1.39 -23.40 -6.82
C MET A 90 -1.31 -23.55 -8.35
N GLN A 91 -1.87 -24.62 -8.92
CA GLN A 91 -1.90 -24.81 -10.38
C GLN A 91 -2.67 -23.70 -11.12
N GLY A 92 -3.62 -23.03 -10.45
CA GLY A 92 -4.40 -21.93 -11.02
C GLY A 92 -3.74 -20.56 -10.89
N ALA A 93 -2.69 -20.42 -10.07
CA ALA A 93 -2.11 -19.13 -9.72
C ALA A 93 -1.53 -18.39 -10.93
N GLU A 94 -0.79 -19.09 -11.80
CA GLU A 94 -0.20 -18.48 -12.99
C GLU A 94 -1.29 -17.99 -13.95
N VAL A 95 -2.31 -18.80 -14.19
CA VAL A 95 -3.42 -18.46 -15.09
C VAL A 95 -4.16 -17.23 -14.57
N LEU A 96 -4.46 -17.19 -13.27
CA LEU A 96 -5.08 -16.05 -12.62
C LEU A 96 -4.23 -14.78 -12.76
N LEU A 97 -2.92 -14.85 -12.45
CA LEU A 97 -2.05 -13.68 -12.49
C LEU A 97 -1.79 -13.19 -13.91
N ARG A 98 -1.71 -14.08 -14.91
CA ARG A 98 -1.65 -13.70 -16.34
C ARG A 98 -2.88 -12.93 -16.77
N ASP A 99 -4.05 -13.44 -16.41
CA ASP A 99 -5.32 -12.83 -16.77
C ASP A 99 -5.52 -11.47 -16.07
N LEU A 100 -5.21 -11.39 -14.77
CA LEU A 100 -5.21 -10.12 -14.02
C LEU A 100 -4.26 -9.11 -14.68
N HIS A 101 -3.04 -9.52 -15.00
CA HIS A 101 -2.07 -8.67 -15.67
C HIS A 101 -2.59 -8.17 -17.03
N ALA A 102 -3.15 -9.06 -17.86
CA ALA A 102 -3.67 -8.68 -19.16
C ALA A 102 -4.80 -7.64 -19.06
N GLN A 103 -5.71 -7.81 -18.10
CA GLN A 103 -6.82 -6.88 -17.89
C GLN A 103 -6.37 -5.55 -17.27
N LEU A 104 -5.51 -5.59 -16.25
CA LEU A 104 -4.92 -4.39 -15.65
C LEU A 104 -4.07 -3.60 -16.67
N ARG A 105 -3.42 -4.27 -17.63
CA ARG A 105 -2.69 -3.58 -18.70
C ARG A 105 -3.59 -2.88 -19.71
N ALA A 106 -4.83 -3.32 -19.86
CA ALA A 106 -5.80 -2.68 -20.74
C ALA A 106 -6.39 -1.39 -20.15
N GLN A 107 -6.12 -1.11 -18.88
CA GLN A 107 -6.53 0.07 -18.13
C GLN A 107 -5.55 1.23 -18.30
N ALA A 108 -5.85 2.40 -17.71
CA ALA A 108 -5.03 3.60 -17.87
C ALA A 108 -3.55 3.38 -17.49
N GLU A 109 -2.63 4.01 -18.23
CA GLU A 109 -1.18 3.89 -18.01
C GLU A 109 -0.70 4.86 -16.91
N VAL A 110 -1.05 4.57 -15.66
CA VAL A 110 -0.52 5.29 -14.50
C VAL A 110 0.16 4.32 -13.52
N PRO A 111 1.18 4.78 -12.77
CA PRO A 111 1.63 4.06 -11.58
C PRO A 111 0.45 3.86 -10.64
N ASP A 112 0.35 2.66 -10.09
CA ASP A 112 -0.79 2.22 -9.30
C ASP A 112 -0.32 1.15 -8.31
N MET A 113 -0.73 1.26 -7.05
CA MET A 113 -0.33 0.30 -6.00
C MET A 113 -0.75 -1.14 -6.30
N VAL A 114 -1.74 -1.36 -7.19
CA VAL A 114 -2.10 -2.69 -7.69
C VAL A 114 -0.93 -3.43 -8.34
N TRP A 115 -0.02 -2.72 -9.02
CA TRP A 115 1.13 -3.35 -9.68
C TRP A 115 2.15 -3.87 -8.67
N ILE A 116 2.28 -3.19 -7.52
CA ILE A 116 3.10 -3.67 -6.40
C ILE A 116 2.53 -4.98 -5.87
N GLY A 117 1.22 -5.03 -5.57
CA GLY A 117 0.56 -6.26 -5.11
C GLY A 117 0.66 -7.39 -6.14
N TRP A 118 0.59 -7.07 -7.44
CA TRP A 118 0.69 -8.06 -8.51
C TRP A 118 2.08 -8.68 -8.60
N GLN A 119 3.13 -7.87 -8.62
CA GLN A 119 4.49 -8.42 -8.69
C GLN A 119 4.88 -9.15 -7.40
N GLN A 120 4.37 -8.73 -6.23
CA GLN A 120 4.53 -9.45 -4.97
C GLN A 120 3.88 -10.83 -5.07
N ALA A 121 2.66 -10.92 -5.59
CA ALA A 121 2.00 -12.20 -5.83
C ALA A 121 2.82 -13.10 -6.74
N VAL A 122 3.40 -12.55 -7.83
CA VAL A 122 4.29 -13.30 -8.74
C VAL A 122 5.52 -13.83 -7.99
N ALA A 123 6.18 -12.98 -7.20
CA ALA A 123 7.39 -13.35 -6.46
C ALA A 123 7.11 -14.40 -5.39
N VAL A 124 6.18 -14.13 -4.48
CA VAL A 124 5.85 -15.01 -3.35
C VAL A 124 5.33 -16.37 -3.80
N LEU A 125 4.53 -16.43 -4.87
CA LEU A 125 4.03 -17.70 -5.40
C LEU A 125 5.10 -18.44 -6.22
N GLY A 126 6.21 -17.78 -6.58
CA GLY A 126 7.33 -18.36 -7.30
C GLY A 126 7.03 -18.56 -8.80
N ILE A 127 6.28 -17.65 -9.42
CA ILE A 127 5.83 -17.80 -10.82
C ILE A 127 6.88 -17.19 -11.76
N GLU A 128 8.00 -17.91 -11.87
CA GLU A 128 9.20 -17.53 -12.64
C GLU A 128 8.90 -17.06 -14.07
N VAL A 129 7.94 -17.69 -14.74
CA VAL A 129 7.57 -17.37 -16.12
C VAL A 129 6.98 -15.97 -16.30
N LEU A 130 6.56 -15.31 -15.22
CA LEU A 130 6.06 -13.92 -15.24
C LEU A 130 7.13 -12.87 -14.90
N ARG A 131 8.38 -13.28 -14.62
CA ARG A 131 9.51 -12.38 -14.34
C ARG A 131 9.67 -11.26 -15.38
N SER A 132 9.69 -11.62 -16.65
CA SER A 132 9.86 -10.65 -17.74
C SER A 132 8.72 -9.62 -17.84
N ALA A 133 7.51 -10.00 -17.42
CA ALA A 133 6.39 -9.07 -17.34
C ALA A 133 6.57 -8.08 -16.18
N VAL A 134 7.06 -8.53 -15.02
CA VAL A 134 7.42 -7.64 -13.90
C VAL A 134 8.51 -6.65 -14.31
N GLU A 135 9.59 -7.11 -14.94
CA GLU A 135 10.66 -6.25 -15.46
C GLU A 135 10.14 -5.19 -16.43
N ALA A 136 9.14 -5.54 -17.26
CA ALA A 136 8.50 -4.59 -18.16
C ALA A 136 7.72 -3.51 -17.41
N LEU A 137 6.99 -3.86 -16.34
CA LEU A 137 6.28 -2.88 -15.50
C LEU A 137 7.24 -1.85 -14.89
N PHE A 138 8.41 -2.28 -14.42
CA PHE A 138 9.45 -1.38 -13.92
C PHE A 138 10.02 -0.48 -15.02
N ARG A 139 10.36 -1.05 -16.19
CA ARG A 139 10.90 -0.28 -17.33
C ARG A 139 9.92 0.77 -17.85
N GLU A 140 8.63 0.45 -17.81
CA GLU A 140 7.53 1.32 -18.23
C GLU A 140 7.16 2.36 -17.16
N GLY A 141 7.74 2.30 -15.96
CA GLY A 141 7.41 3.20 -14.85
C GLY A 141 6.02 2.96 -14.25
N ARG A 142 5.43 1.78 -14.44
CA ARG A 142 4.15 1.39 -13.83
C ARG A 142 4.27 1.05 -12.35
N ILE A 143 5.50 0.82 -11.87
CA ILE A 143 5.83 0.64 -10.45
C ILE A 143 6.84 1.72 -10.08
N ASP A 144 6.54 2.50 -9.04
CA ASP A 144 7.45 3.51 -8.52
C ASP A 144 8.57 2.85 -7.67
N PRO A 145 9.85 2.96 -8.07
CA PRO A 145 10.98 2.39 -7.34
C PRO A 145 11.15 2.94 -5.91
N GLY A 146 10.53 4.07 -5.58
CA GLY A 146 10.51 4.63 -4.22
C GLY A 146 9.71 3.79 -3.22
N PHE A 147 8.75 2.99 -3.70
CA PHE A 147 7.99 2.06 -2.87
C PHE A 147 8.57 0.65 -2.88
N MET A 148 9.03 0.18 -4.04
CA MET A 148 9.66 -1.13 -4.18
C MET A 148 10.58 -1.18 -5.39
N GLY A 149 11.78 -1.71 -5.23
CA GLY A 149 12.74 -1.90 -6.32
C GLY A 149 12.58 -3.24 -7.04
N LEU A 150 13.10 -3.32 -8.26
CA LEU A 150 13.23 -4.59 -8.99
C LEU A 150 14.10 -5.60 -8.21
N GLU A 151 15.07 -5.12 -7.44
CA GLU A 151 15.91 -5.97 -6.58
C GLU A 151 15.14 -6.65 -5.44
N ASP A 152 14.11 -5.99 -4.90
CA ASP A 152 13.23 -6.57 -3.88
C ASP A 152 12.42 -7.73 -4.48
N PHE A 153 11.87 -7.54 -5.68
CA PHE A 153 11.18 -8.58 -6.44
C PHE A 153 12.09 -9.78 -6.70
N GLU A 154 13.30 -9.51 -7.19
CA GLU A 154 14.31 -10.52 -7.49
C GLU A 154 14.76 -11.30 -6.26
N GLY A 155 14.84 -10.63 -5.11
CA GLY A 155 15.09 -11.23 -3.80
C GLY A 155 14.01 -12.23 -3.42
N ASP A 156 12.76 -11.78 -3.43
CA ASP A 156 11.60 -12.58 -3.05
C ASP A 156 11.41 -13.79 -3.97
N LEU A 157 11.50 -13.59 -5.30
CA LEU A 157 11.31 -14.67 -6.27
C LEU A 157 12.38 -15.76 -6.09
N ARG A 158 13.64 -15.37 -5.81
CA ARG A 158 14.72 -16.31 -5.53
C ARG A 158 14.47 -17.10 -4.24
N GLU A 159 14.00 -16.45 -3.19
CA GLU A 159 13.65 -17.13 -1.93
C GLU A 159 12.45 -18.07 -2.13
N ALA A 160 11.42 -17.65 -2.86
CA ALA A 160 10.21 -18.43 -3.11
C ALA A 160 10.41 -19.67 -4.01
N THR A 161 11.42 -19.63 -4.89
CA THR A 161 11.79 -20.74 -5.80
C THR A 161 12.86 -21.67 -5.22
N ALA A 162 13.41 -21.34 -4.05
CA ALA A 162 14.38 -22.19 -3.38
C ALA A 162 13.74 -23.52 -2.91
N PRO A 163 14.49 -24.65 -2.92
CA PRO A 163 14.00 -25.89 -2.33
C PRO A 163 13.62 -25.70 -0.86
N GLY A 164 12.38 -26.08 -0.50
CA GLY A 164 11.87 -25.94 0.87
C GLY A 164 11.46 -24.52 1.26
N ALA A 165 11.27 -23.62 0.30
CA ALA A 165 10.82 -22.25 0.56
C ALA A 165 9.54 -22.19 1.42
N ASP A 166 9.60 -21.41 2.49
CA ASP A 166 8.45 -21.09 3.33
C ASP A 166 7.77 -19.82 2.81
N ARG A 167 6.76 -20.01 1.96
CA ARG A 167 5.99 -18.91 1.37
C ARG A 167 5.16 -18.15 2.40
N LEU A 168 4.82 -18.77 3.54
CA LEU A 168 4.09 -18.09 4.60
C LEU A 168 5.03 -17.14 5.36
N ALA A 169 6.28 -17.56 5.61
CA ALA A 169 7.31 -16.69 6.17
C ALA A 169 7.63 -15.51 5.23
N LEU A 170 7.65 -15.74 3.92
CA LEU A 170 7.81 -14.68 2.92
C LEU A 170 6.68 -13.64 2.97
N LEU A 171 5.42 -14.09 3.04
CA LEU A 171 4.29 -13.18 3.24
C LEU A 171 4.42 -12.38 4.54
N ALA A 172 4.79 -13.05 5.64
CA ALA A 172 4.95 -12.39 6.94
C ALA A 172 6.04 -11.32 6.95
N LYS A 173 7.16 -11.52 6.23
CA LYS A 173 8.21 -10.49 6.04
C LYS A 173 7.69 -9.23 5.35
N ARG A 174 6.63 -9.36 4.56
CA ARG A 174 5.96 -8.26 3.86
C ARG A 174 4.79 -7.67 4.64
N GLY A 175 4.62 -8.06 5.91
CA GLY A 175 3.52 -7.59 6.76
C GLY A 175 2.19 -8.31 6.50
N ILE A 176 2.16 -9.25 5.55
CA ILE A 176 0.94 -9.98 5.19
C ILE A 176 0.90 -11.28 6.01
N GLY A 177 0.07 -11.32 7.05
CA GLY A 177 -0.06 -12.47 7.93
C GLY A 177 -1.49 -12.74 8.36
N PRO A 178 -1.82 -13.98 8.77
CA PRO A 178 -3.13 -14.27 9.33
C PRO A 178 -3.37 -13.47 10.63
N ILE A 179 -4.60 -12.99 10.80
CA ILE A 179 -5.04 -12.37 12.06
C ILE A 179 -5.50 -13.49 13.00
N GLU A 180 -4.59 -13.97 13.85
CA GLU A 180 -4.87 -15.09 14.76
C GLU A 180 -5.43 -14.64 16.11
N ASP A 181 -5.00 -13.48 16.61
CA ASP A 181 -5.42 -12.90 17.88
C ASP A 181 -5.62 -11.38 17.75
N ALA A 182 -6.82 -10.99 17.31
CA ALA A 182 -7.16 -9.59 17.14
C ALA A 182 -7.13 -8.80 18.48
N PRO A 183 -7.64 -9.33 19.62
CA PRO A 183 -7.47 -8.69 20.92
C PRO A 183 -6.01 -8.39 21.28
N ALA A 184 -5.10 -9.36 21.17
CA ALA A 184 -3.69 -9.16 21.49
C ALA A 184 -3.03 -8.13 20.55
N MET A 185 -3.39 -8.15 19.27
CA MET A 185 -2.94 -7.17 18.29
C MET A 185 -3.39 -5.75 18.66
N PHE A 186 -4.67 -5.56 19.02
CA PHE A 186 -5.17 -4.26 19.48
C PHE A 186 -4.51 -3.79 20.79
N ASP A 187 -4.18 -4.70 21.70
CA ASP A 187 -3.46 -4.38 22.94
C ASP A 187 -2.02 -3.92 22.65
N GLU A 188 -1.33 -4.55 21.69
CA GLU A 188 -0.02 -4.08 21.23
C GLU A 188 -0.11 -2.71 20.57
N TRP A 189 -1.10 -2.48 19.70
CA TRP A 189 -1.31 -1.17 19.07
C TRP A 189 -1.57 -0.08 20.11
N HIS A 190 -2.39 -0.38 21.12
CA HIS A 190 -2.62 0.55 22.21
C HIS A 190 -1.33 0.87 22.96
N ARG A 191 -0.52 -0.13 23.30
CA ARG A 191 0.79 0.06 23.95
C ARG A 191 1.76 0.85 23.07
N THR A 192 1.79 0.60 21.77
CA THR A 192 2.61 1.35 20.81
C THR A 192 2.18 2.81 20.72
N ARG A 193 0.87 3.08 20.65
CA ARG A 193 0.34 4.45 20.66
C ARG A 193 0.74 5.20 21.93
N LEU A 194 0.65 4.55 23.10
CA LEU A 194 1.08 5.14 24.37
C LEU A 194 2.59 5.44 24.39
N ARG A 195 3.43 4.52 23.86
CA ARG A 195 4.88 4.75 23.73
C ARG A 195 5.19 5.94 22.81
N GLN A 196 4.53 6.01 21.65
CA GLN A 196 4.70 7.12 20.71
C GLN A 196 4.24 8.45 21.31
N GLU A 197 3.12 8.47 22.04
CA GLU A 197 2.63 9.66 22.73
C GLU A 197 3.62 10.11 23.82
N ALA A 198 4.13 9.18 24.64
CA ALA A 198 5.14 9.48 25.65
C ALA A 198 6.44 10.04 25.03
N GLU A 199 6.92 9.46 23.93
CA GLU A 199 8.10 9.96 23.23
C GLU A 199 7.83 11.34 22.59
N ARG A 200 6.64 11.58 22.01
CA ARG A 200 6.27 12.92 21.51
C ARG A 200 6.24 13.96 22.62
N VAL A 201 5.74 13.62 23.82
CA VAL A 201 5.77 14.51 24.99
C VAL A 201 7.22 14.78 25.43
N ARG A 202 8.06 13.74 25.50
CA ARG A 202 9.49 13.87 25.83
C ARG A 202 10.23 14.76 24.83
N LEU A 203 9.99 14.58 23.53
CA LEU A 203 10.58 15.37 22.46
C LEU A 203 10.08 16.83 22.47
N ARG A 204 8.80 17.06 22.76
CA ARG A 204 8.26 18.43 22.97
C ARG A 204 8.87 19.13 24.19
N GLY A 205 9.27 18.37 25.22
CA GLY A 205 10.02 18.88 26.37
C GLY A 205 11.52 19.13 26.09
N ARG A 206 12.04 18.69 24.95
CA ARG A 206 13.42 18.94 24.52
C ARG A 206 13.49 20.26 23.76
N VAL A 207 13.99 21.30 24.41
CA VAL A 207 14.48 22.50 23.70
C VAL A 207 15.74 22.07 22.95
N VAL A 208 15.64 21.85 21.64
CA VAL A 208 16.82 21.68 20.79
C VAL A 208 17.43 23.07 20.61
N PRO A 209 18.67 23.33 21.07
CA PRO A 209 19.33 24.60 20.78
C PRO A 209 19.41 24.75 19.26
N ALA A 210 18.99 25.91 18.73
CA ALA A 210 18.98 26.20 17.30
C ALA A 210 20.35 26.02 16.61
N THR A 211 21.42 25.88 17.39
CA THR A 211 22.80 25.67 16.93
C THR A 211 23.17 24.21 16.66
N ALA A 212 22.39 23.23 17.16
CA ALA A 212 22.79 21.81 17.14
C ALA A 212 22.29 21.01 15.93
N ALA A 213 21.31 21.53 15.21
CA ALA A 213 20.83 20.92 13.98
C ALA A 213 21.10 21.91 12.87
N GLY A 214 21.93 21.52 11.90
CA GLY A 214 22.30 22.31 10.72
C GLY A 214 21.12 22.60 9.77
N TRP A 215 19.96 22.92 10.33
CA TRP A 215 18.88 23.60 9.63
C TRP A 215 19.46 24.90 9.09
N GLN A 216 19.71 24.92 7.79
CA GLN A 216 19.77 26.19 7.08
C GLN A 216 18.50 26.95 7.46
N GLN A 217 18.65 28.19 7.90
CA GLN A 217 17.51 29.04 8.20
C GLN A 217 16.51 28.94 7.05
N PRO A 218 15.20 28.80 7.31
CA PRO A 218 14.20 28.78 6.24
C PRO A 218 14.50 29.94 5.31
N ALA A 219 14.69 29.66 4.02
CA ALA A 219 15.05 30.69 3.06
C ALA A 219 14.06 31.84 3.20
N ALA A 220 14.52 32.97 3.72
CA ALA A 220 13.69 34.14 3.90
C ALA A 220 13.35 34.63 2.49
N ASN A 221 12.12 34.40 2.04
CA ASN A 221 11.65 34.95 0.78
C ASN A 221 11.49 36.47 0.94
N PRO A 222 12.39 37.30 0.37
CA PRO A 222 12.33 38.74 0.54
C PRO A 222 11.12 39.36 -0.17
N TYR A 223 10.43 38.59 -1.02
CA TYR A 223 9.24 38.98 -1.76
C TYR A 223 7.95 38.39 -1.16
N ARG A 224 8.00 37.90 0.08
CA ARG A 224 6.81 37.46 0.82
C ARG A 224 5.83 38.63 0.90
N GLY A 225 4.67 38.47 0.26
CA GLY A 225 3.62 39.49 0.21
C GLY A 225 3.54 40.28 -1.10
N ILE A 226 4.41 40.00 -2.07
CA ILE A 226 4.36 40.61 -3.40
C ILE A 226 3.67 39.65 -4.37
N GLY A 227 2.52 40.07 -4.89
CA GLY A 227 1.76 39.31 -5.87
C GLY A 227 2.46 39.25 -7.23
N ARG A 228 2.24 38.16 -7.97
CA ARG A 228 2.84 37.90 -9.31
C ARG A 228 2.64 39.06 -10.31
N ASN A 229 1.56 39.82 -10.19
CA ASN A 229 1.23 40.95 -11.07
C ASN A 229 1.48 42.33 -10.44
N ASP A 230 1.94 42.41 -9.20
CA ASP A 230 2.16 43.68 -8.49
C ASP A 230 3.33 44.46 -9.10
N PRO A 231 3.38 45.80 -8.91
CA PRO A 231 4.56 46.59 -9.25
C PRO A 231 5.82 46.01 -8.60
N CYS A 232 6.86 45.81 -9.41
CA CYS A 232 8.08 45.19 -8.95
C CYS A 232 8.82 46.09 -7.94
N PRO A 233 9.22 45.58 -6.76
CA PRO A 233 9.84 46.39 -5.70
C PRO A 233 11.23 46.94 -6.07
N CYS A 234 11.84 46.49 -7.17
CA CYS A 234 13.12 47.00 -7.65
C CYS A 234 13.04 48.38 -8.33
N GLY A 235 11.85 48.99 -8.39
CA GLY A 235 11.66 50.33 -8.98
C GLY A 235 11.58 50.35 -10.50
N SER A 236 11.53 49.19 -11.17
CA SER A 236 11.50 49.11 -12.64
C SER A 236 10.16 49.53 -13.28
N GLY A 237 9.10 49.72 -12.49
CA GLY A 237 7.75 50.01 -12.98
C GLY A 237 7.03 48.85 -13.67
N ARG A 238 7.68 47.68 -13.82
CA ARG A 238 7.12 46.47 -14.47
C ARG A 238 6.42 45.56 -13.46
N LYS A 239 5.58 44.64 -13.92
CA LYS A 239 4.97 43.59 -13.08
C LYS A 239 6.04 42.63 -12.55
N PHE A 240 5.90 42.16 -11.32
CA PHE A 240 6.89 41.31 -10.64
C PHE A 240 7.28 40.06 -11.46
N LYS A 241 6.31 39.35 -12.04
CA LYS A 241 6.53 38.16 -12.91
C LYS A 241 7.39 38.38 -14.15
N THR A 242 7.48 39.61 -14.63
CA THR A 242 8.23 39.97 -15.85
C THR A 242 9.56 40.64 -15.52
N CYS A 243 9.90 40.77 -14.23
CA CYS A 243 11.08 41.51 -13.80
C CYS A 243 11.96 40.69 -12.85
N CYS A 244 11.60 40.59 -11.56
CA CYS A 244 12.43 39.94 -10.54
C CYS A 244 12.00 38.50 -10.21
N MET A 245 10.94 38.00 -10.88
CA MET A 245 10.55 36.59 -10.87
C MET A 245 10.46 36.04 -12.30
N PRO A 246 11.55 36.13 -13.12
CA PRO A 246 11.60 35.45 -14.41
C PRO A 246 11.64 33.94 -14.17
N ALA A 247 11.00 33.18 -15.07
CA ALA A 247 10.90 31.73 -15.00
C ALA A 247 12.26 31.03 -15.04
#